data_AF-A0A1S3WU71-F1
#
_entry.id   AF-A0A1S3WU71-F1
#
_cell.length_a   1.000
_cell.length_b   1.000
_cell.length_c   1.000
_cell.angle_alpha   90.00
_cell.angle_beta   90.00
_cell.angle_gamma   90.00
#
_symmetry.space_group_name_H-M   'P 1'
#
loop_
_entity.id
_entity.type
_entity.pdbx_description
1 polymer ?
#
loop_
_entity_poly.entity_id
_entity_poly.type
_entity_poly.pdbx_seq_one_letter_code
_entity_poly.pdbx_strand_id
1 'polypeptide(L)'
;LQLEPEGVEKANLMPPPRILRTHLPVQLLPPSFWEVNCKFLYVARNAKDCMVSYYHFQRINQMLPDPGTWEEYFESFTNGKVSWGSWYDHVKGWWELKDKCQMLFLFYEDIKRDPRHEIQKVMQFMGKNLDETVLDTIVEETSFEKMKANPMTNRSTVPRFILDQSTCSFMRKGTVGDWKNHFTVVQNERFDEIYRKKMEGSSIHFCTEL
;
A
#
# COMPACT_ATOMS: atom_id res chain seq x y z
N LEU A 1 19.75 9.28 -22.46
CA LEU A 1 18.74 8.71 -21.55
C LEU A 1 18.21 9.85 -20.70
N GLN A 2 17.05 10.42 -21.03
CA GLN A 2 16.43 11.42 -20.16
C GLN A 2 16.00 10.70 -18.89
N LEU A 3 16.70 10.98 -17.79
CA LEU A 3 16.24 10.62 -16.45
C LEU A 3 14.86 11.26 -16.29
N GLU A 4 13.84 10.47 -15.95
CA GLU A 4 12.56 11.05 -15.57
C GLU A 4 12.81 12.08 -14.46
N PRO A 5 12.14 13.26 -14.50
CA PRO A 5 12.32 14.24 -13.44
C PRO A 5 12.03 13.62 -12.08
N GLU A 6 12.86 13.95 -11.10
CA GLU A 6 12.73 13.44 -9.73
C GLU A 6 11.32 13.73 -9.20
N GLY A 7 10.80 12.87 -8.32
CA GLY A 7 9.41 12.98 -7.84
C GLY A 7 9.06 14.36 -7.27
N VAL A 8 10.04 15.07 -6.71
CA VAL A 8 9.91 16.43 -6.18
C VAL A 8 9.77 17.47 -7.30
N GLU A 9 10.55 17.37 -8.37
CA GLU A 9 10.47 18.29 -9.52
C GLU A 9 9.09 18.19 -10.18
N LYS A 10 8.61 16.95 -10.39
CA LYS A 10 7.24 16.71 -10.87
C LYS A 10 6.21 17.34 -9.95
N ALA A 11 6.38 17.22 -8.62
CA ALA A 11 5.47 17.81 -7.64
C ALA A 11 5.47 19.35 -7.60
N ASN A 12 6.60 19.98 -7.93
CA ASN A 12 6.71 21.44 -8.02
C ASN A 12 6.04 22.00 -9.28
N LEU A 13 5.96 21.21 -10.35
CA LEU A 13 5.31 21.60 -11.61
C LEU A 13 3.79 21.33 -11.63
N MET A 14 3.26 20.56 -10.67
CA MET A 14 1.81 20.25 -10.62
C MET A 14 0.98 21.43 -10.07
N PRO A 15 -0.10 21.84 -10.75
CA PRO A 15 -1.02 22.85 -10.22
C PRO A 15 -1.80 22.30 -9.01
N PRO A 16 -2.19 23.14 -8.03
CA PRO A 16 -3.12 22.76 -6.98
C PRO A 16 -4.52 22.43 -7.53
N PRO A 17 -5.28 21.49 -6.90
CA PRO A 17 -4.88 20.63 -5.79
C PRO A 17 -3.98 19.47 -6.25
N ARG A 18 -2.88 19.21 -5.51
CA ARG A 18 -1.92 18.16 -5.82
C ARG A 18 -2.24 16.88 -5.05
N ILE A 19 -2.19 15.73 -5.72
CA ILE A 19 -2.24 14.41 -5.09
C ILE A 19 -0.83 13.83 -5.08
N LEU A 20 -0.26 13.67 -3.89
CA LEU A 20 1.10 13.16 -3.70
C LEU A 20 1.05 11.78 -3.05
N ARG A 21 1.88 10.86 -3.53
CA ARG A 21 2.01 9.49 -3.02
C ARG A 21 3.36 9.33 -2.33
N THR A 22 3.36 8.73 -1.15
CA THR A 22 4.57 8.34 -0.44
C THR A 22 4.40 7.02 0.29
N HIS A 23 5.50 6.34 0.57
CA HIS A 23 5.60 5.17 1.46
C HIS A 23 6.51 5.47 2.65
N LEU A 24 6.78 6.76 2.92
CA LEU A 24 7.65 7.13 4.03
C LEU A 24 6.95 6.83 5.36
N PRO A 25 7.68 6.27 6.34
CA PRO A 25 7.19 6.22 7.70
C PRO A 25 7.09 7.66 8.24
N VAL A 26 6.22 7.86 9.22
CA VAL A 26 5.83 9.18 9.74
C VAL A 26 7.03 10.09 10.07
N GLN A 27 8.08 9.53 10.68
CA GLN A 27 9.28 10.25 11.11
C GLN A 27 10.16 10.76 9.97
N LEU A 28 9.94 10.28 8.74
CA LEU A 28 10.67 10.71 7.54
C LEU A 28 9.84 11.62 6.64
N LEU A 29 8.57 11.89 6.98
CA LEU A 29 7.74 12.79 6.17
C LEU A 29 8.28 14.24 6.30
N PRO A 30 8.43 14.97 5.18
CA PRO A 30 8.91 16.36 5.24
C PRO A 30 8.05 17.25 6.16
N PRO A 31 8.66 18.09 7.02
CA PRO A 31 7.93 18.89 7.99
C PRO A 31 6.82 19.78 7.41
N SER A 32 7.02 20.26 6.18
CA SER A 32 6.08 21.14 5.48
C SER A 32 4.67 20.53 5.33
N PHE A 33 4.54 19.21 5.26
CA PHE A 33 3.24 18.55 5.19
C PHE A 33 2.41 18.71 6.47
N TRP A 34 3.08 18.80 7.63
CA TRP A 34 2.44 19.04 8.92
C TRP A 34 2.12 20.53 9.10
N GLU A 35 3.05 21.41 8.73
CA GLU A 35 2.93 22.87 8.88
C GLU A 35 1.75 23.45 8.10
N VAL A 36 1.49 22.95 6.89
CA VAL A 36 0.38 23.43 6.04
C VAL A 36 -0.92 22.64 6.25
N ASN A 37 -0.95 21.75 7.26
CA ASN A 37 -2.12 20.94 7.64
C ASN A 37 -2.73 20.19 6.44
N CYS A 38 -1.92 19.41 5.73
CA CYS A 38 -2.40 18.59 4.60
C CYS A 38 -3.42 17.53 5.04
N LYS A 39 -4.32 17.16 4.11
CA LYS A 39 -5.14 15.96 4.24
C LYS A 39 -4.33 14.71 3.87
N PHE A 40 -4.39 13.68 4.72
CA PHE A 40 -3.74 12.39 4.53
C PHE A 40 -4.77 11.29 4.31
N LEU A 41 -4.56 10.48 3.28
CA LEU A 41 -5.20 9.18 3.13
C LEU A 41 -4.14 8.11 3.39
N TYR A 42 -4.30 7.35 4.48
CA TYR A 42 -3.41 6.23 4.79
C TYR A 42 -4.16 4.93 4.54
N VAL A 43 -3.60 4.05 3.71
CA VAL A 43 -4.17 2.72 3.44
C VAL A 43 -3.28 1.66 4.04
N ALA A 44 -3.79 0.94 5.04
CA ALA A 44 -3.13 -0.20 5.63
C ALA A 44 -3.65 -1.50 5.00
N ARG A 45 -2.84 -2.56 5.08
CA ARG A 45 -3.21 -3.92 4.67
C ARG A 45 -2.57 -4.90 5.62
N ASN A 46 -3.20 -6.05 5.84
CA ASN A 46 -2.66 -7.09 6.70
C ASN A 46 -1.23 -7.48 6.32
N ALA A 47 -0.40 -7.70 7.34
CA ALA A 47 1.03 -7.88 7.18
C ALA A 47 1.42 -9.10 6.33
N LYS A 48 0.65 -10.19 6.40
CA LYS A 48 0.94 -11.43 5.69
C LYS A 48 0.79 -11.26 4.18
N ASP A 49 -0.33 -10.68 3.73
CA ASP A 49 -0.52 -10.36 2.31
C ASP A 49 0.43 -9.26 1.84
N CYS A 50 0.75 -8.28 2.68
CA CYS A 50 1.79 -7.29 2.40
C CYS A 50 3.12 -7.95 2.09
N MET A 51 3.57 -8.90 2.93
CA MET A 51 4.82 -9.63 2.73
C MET A 51 4.82 -10.39 1.40
N VAL A 52 3.77 -11.16 1.10
CA VAL A 52 3.65 -11.88 -0.18
C VAL A 52 3.70 -10.92 -1.36
N SER A 53 2.90 -9.85 -1.31
CA SER A 53 2.86 -8.88 -2.40
C SER A 53 4.21 -8.19 -2.60
N TYR A 54 4.92 -7.90 -1.51
CA TYR A 54 6.19 -7.20 -1.57
C TYR A 54 7.33 -8.10 -2.07
N TYR A 55 7.34 -9.38 -1.67
CA TYR A 55 8.24 -10.39 -2.24
C TYR A 55 8.15 -10.43 -3.77
N HIS A 56 6.94 -10.59 -4.31
CA HIS A 56 6.74 -10.62 -5.77
C HIS A 56 7.05 -9.27 -6.43
N PHE A 57 6.77 -8.14 -5.76
CA PHE A 57 7.14 -6.82 -6.27
C PHE A 57 8.66 -6.64 -6.39
N GLN A 58 9.43 -7.10 -5.40
CA GLN A 58 10.90 -7.02 -5.47
C GLN A 58 11.48 -7.90 -6.57
N ARG A 59 10.90 -9.07 -6.84
CA ARG A 59 11.34 -9.94 -7.95
C ARG A 59 11.20 -9.29 -9.34
N ILE A 60 10.23 -8.38 -9.49
CA ILE A 60 9.99 -7.68 -10.77
C ILE A 60 10.62 -6.29 -10.82
N ASN A 61 10.97 -5.69 -9.69
CA ASN A 61 11.49 -4.34 -9.60
C ASN A 61 13.02 -4.34 -9.59
N GLN A 62 13.63 -4.00 -10.73
CA GLN A 62 15.07 -4.00 -10.95
C GLN A 62 15.81 -2.89 -10.18
N MET A 63 15.08 -1.95 -9.57
CA MET A 63 15.65 -0.90 -8.72
C MET A 63 15.79 -1.32 -7.26
N LEU A 64 15.28 -2.50 -6.88
CA LEU A 64 15.38 -3.03 -5.53
C LEU A 64 16.35 -4.22 -5.48
N PRO A 65 16.96 -4.50 -4.32
CA PRO A 65 17.75 -5.72 -4.14
C PRO A 65 16.91 -6.96 -4.40
N ASP A 66 17.56 -8.00 -4.93
CA ASP A 66 16.98 -9.34 -5.08
C ASP A 66 16.44 -9.80 -3.72
N PRO A 67 15.15 -10.19 -3.63
CA PRO A 67 14.57 -10.65 -2.38
C PRO A 67 15.07 -12.03 -1.93
N GLY A 68 15.79 -12.77 -2.78
CA GLY A 68 16.24 -14.13 -2.48
C GLY A 68 15.09 -15.13 -2.48
N THR A 69 15.24 -16.20 -1.72
CA THR A 69 14.18 -17.20 -1.50
C THR A 69 13.04 -16.65 -0.64
N TRP A 70 11.89 -17.32 -0.67
CA TRP A 70 10.76 -16.94 0.19
C TRP A 70 11.11 -17.02 1.68
N GLU A 71 11.89 -18.03 2.07
CA GLU A 71 12.35 -18.25 3.45
C GLU A 71 13.27 -17.12 3.93
N GLU A 72 14.23 -16.69 3.11
CA GLU A 72 15.10 -15.55 3.41
C GLU A 72 14.31 -14.24 3.48
N TYR A 73 13.32 -14.10 2.60
CA TYR A 73 12.47 -12.93 2.57
C TYR A 73 11.57 -12.84 3.81
N PHE A 74 11.03 -13.97 4.27
CA PHE A 74 10.26 -14.05 5.51
C PHE A 74 11.06 -13.52 6.69
N GLU A 75 12.33 -13.92 6.83
CA GLU A 75 13.24 -13.40 7.85
C GLU A 75 13.49 -11.90 7.69
N SER A 76 13.75 -11.46 6.47
CA SER A 76 14.05 -10.05 6.19
C SER A 76 12.85 -9.16 6.53
N PHE A 77 11.65 -9.52 6.10
CA PHE A 77 10.44 -8.76 6.35
C PHE A 77 10.07 -8.74 7.85
N THR A 78 10.10 -9.89 8.53
CA THR A 78 9.74 -9.95 9.96
C THR A 78 10.70 -9.15 10.84
N ASN A 79 11.96 -9.00 10.43
CA ASN A 79 12.95 -8.17 11.09
C ASN A 79 13.00 -6.72 10.58
N GLY A 80 12.12 -6.32 9.66
CA GLY A 80 12.07 -4.97 9.09
C GLY A 80 13.28 -4.62 8.20
N LYS A 81 14.00 -5.61 7.69
CA LYS A 81 15.15 -5.48 6.78
C LYS A 81 14.71 -5.47 5.31
N VAL A 82 13.70 -4.66 5.02
CA VAL A 82 13.19 -4.40 3.66
C VAL A 82 13.14 -2.90 3.42
N SER A 83 12.95 -2.44 2.18
CA SER A 83 12.80 -0.99 1.95
C SER A 83 11.60 -0.46 2.72
N TRP A 84 11.70 0.79 3.19
CA TRP A 84 10.75 1.43 4.12
C TRP A 84 10.67 0.81 5.53
N GLY A 85 11.41 -0.26 5.80
CA GLY A 85 11.64 -0.77 7.15
C GLY A 85 10.54 -1.69 7.68
N SER A 86 10.33 -1.65 8.99
CA SER A 86 9.38 -2.47 9.73
C SER A 86 7.93 -2.09 9.40
N TRP A 87 7.17 -3.03 8.82
CA TRP A 87 5.72 -2.86 8.60
C TRP A 87 4.99 -2.51 9.90
N TYR A 88 5.37 -3.15 11.01
CA TYR A 88 4.74 -2.95 12.32
C TYR A 88 4.88 -1.52 12.81
N ASP A 89 6.10 -0.98 12.74
CA ASP A 89 6.37 0.39 13.21
C ASP A 89 5.77 1.42 12.25
N HIS A 90 5.74 1.10 10.95
CA HIS A 90 5.10 1.92 9.94
C HIS A 90 3.60 2.09 10.21
N VAL A 91 2.84 0.99 10.34
CA VAL A 91 1.39 1.09 10.55
C VAL A 91 1.05 1.69 11.92
N LYS A 92 1.80 1.37 12.97
CA LYS A 92 1.58 1.95 14.31
C LYS A 92 1.88 3.45 14.33
N GLY A 93 3.00 3.89 13.76
CA GLY A 93 3.37 5.30 13.73
C GLY A 93 2.33 6.16 13.02
N TRP A 94 1.78 5.67 11.90
CA TRP A 94 0.69 6.36 11.21
C TRP A 94 -0.64 6.28 11.98
N TRP A 95 -0.96 5.15 12.62
CA TRP A 95 -2.17 4.99 13.44
C TRP A 95 -2.21 5.93 14.65
N GLU A 96 -1.08 6.16 15.30
CA GLU A 96 -0.94 7.08 16.43
C GLU A 96 -1.22 8.55 16.08
N LEU A 97 -1.18 8.88 14.78
CA LEU A 97 -1.50 10.21 14.26
C LEU A 97 -2.92 10.35 13.73
N LYS A 98 -3.70 9.26 13.61
CA LYS A 98 -4.99 9.29 12.93
C LYS A 98 -5.97 10.33 13.49
N ASP A 99 -5.90 10.60 14.80
CA ASP A 99 -6.75 11.56 15.51
C ASP A 99 -6.04 12.91 15.78
N LYS A 100 -4.77 13.06 15.36
CA LYS A 100 -3.92 14.23 15.63
C LYS A 100 -3.74 15.15 14.43
N CYS A 101 -4.05 14.68 13.22
CA CYS A 101 -4.01 15.48 12.00
C CYS A 101 -5.21 15.15 11.10
N GLN A 102 -5.35 15.86 9.97
CA GLN A 102 -6.39 15.57 8.99
C GLN A 102 -6.09 14.25 8.27
N MET A 103 -6.43 13.12 8.88
CA MET A 103 -6.16 11.79 8.34
C MET A 103 -7.43 10.95 8.24
N LEU A 104 -7.57 10.27 7.11
CA LEU A 104 -8.47 9.13 6.97
C LEU A 104 -7.62 7.86 6.87
N PHE A 105 -7.76 6.98 7.86
CA PHE A 105 -7.09 5.68 7.90
C PHE A 105 -8.05 4.62 7.35
N LEU A 106 -7.62 3.92 6.31
CA LEU A 106 -8.39 2.94 5.55
C LEU A 106 -7.71 1.57 5.61
N PHE A 107 -8.51 0.51 5.47
CA PHE A 107 -8.00 -0.85 5.36
C PHE A 107 -8.27 -1.40 3.96
N TYR A 108 -7.26 -2.00 3.34
CA TYR A 108 -7.38 -2.67 2.05
C TYR A 108 -8.47 -3.74 2.09
N GLU A 109 -8.61 -4.44 3.21
CA GLU A 109 -9.62 -5.46 3.41
C GLU A 109 -11.04 -4.88 3.39
N ASP A 110 -11.25 -3.69 3.94
CA ASP A 110 -12.55 -3.01 3.88
C ASP A 110 -12.84 -2.53 2.45
N ILE A 111 -11.84 -2.00 1.76
CA ILE A 111 -11.95 -1.62 0.33
C ILE A 111 -12.33 -2.84 -0.53
N LYS A 112 -11.80 -4.02 -0.20
CA LYS A 112 -12.13 -5.26 -0.90
C LYS A 112 -13.51 -5.80 -0.56
N ARG A 113 -13.99 -5.57 0.67
CA ARG A 113 -15.30 -6.03 1.16
C ARG A 113 -16.44 -5.17 0.63
N ASP A 114 -16.30 -3.85 0.73
CA ASP A 114 -17.29 -2.89 0.27
C ASP A 114 -16.60 -1.64 -0.34
N PRO A 115 -16.18 -1.72 -1.61
CA PRO A 115 -15.48 -0.61 -2.26
C PRO A 115 -16.36 0.63 -2.36
N ARG A 116 -17.69 0.47 -2.50
CA ARG A 116 -18.63 1.59 -2.61
C ARG A 116 -18.57 2.43 -1.33
N HIS A 117 -18.71 1.78 -0.18
CA HIS A 117 -18.69 2.46 1.12
C HIS A 117 -17.36 3.16 1.39
N GLU A 118 -16.23 2.50 1.09
CA GLU A 118 -14.91 3.09 1.33
C GLU A 118 -14.63 4.28 0.38
N ILE A 119 -15.11 4.23 -0.87
CA ILE A 119 -15.05 5.39 -1.78
C ILE A 119 -15.89 6.54 -1.23
N GLN A 120 -17.10 6.29 -0.75
CA GLN A 120 -17.94 7.34 -0.14
C GLN A 120 -17.25 7.99 1.06
N LYS A 121 -16.62 7.20 1.94
CA LYS A 121 -15.83 7.72 3.08
C LYS A 121 -14.70 8.64 2.63
N VAL A 122 -13.94 8.26 1.59
CA VAL A 122 -12.89 9.10 1.02
C VAL A 122 -13.47 10.41 0.50
N MET A 123 -14.59 10.37 -0.22
CA MET A 123 -15.18 11.56 -0.82
C MET A 123 -15.74 12.52 0.23
N GLN A 124 -16.41 11.99 1.26
CA GLN A 124 -16.86 12.77 2.41
C GLN A 124 -15.68 13.43 3.12
N PHE A 125 -14.59 12.71 3.35
CA PHE A 125 -13.36 13.26 3.93
C PHE A 125 -12.74 14.36 3.06
N MET A 126 -12.85 14.23 1.73
CA MET A 126 -12.42 15.26 0.78
C MET A 126 -13.39 16.46 0.73
N GLY A 127 -14.53 16.41 1.42
CA GLY A 127 -15.55 17.47 1.42
C GLY A 127 -16.34 17.51 0.11
N LYS A 128 -16.48 16.36 -0.55
CA LYS A 128 -17.18 16.21 -1.82
C LYS A 128 -18.35 15.25 -1.66
N ASN A 129 -19.47 15.59 -2.29
CA ASN A 129 -20.60 14.68 -2.46
C ASN A 129 -20.53 14.11 -3.88
N LEU A 130 -20.75 12.81 -4.01
CA LEU A 130 -20.88 12.14 -5.30
C LEU A 130 -22.35 11.85 -5.56
N ASP A 131 -22.77 12.03 -6.81
CA ASP A 131 -23.98 11.39 -7.29
C ASP A 131 -23.77 9.86 -7.38
N GLU A 132 -24.85 9.10 -7.25
CA GLU A 132 -24.80 7.64 -7.24
C GLU A 132 -24.22 7.08 -8.56
N THR A 133 -24.47 7.73 -9.70
CA THR A 133 -24.00 7.28 -11.01
C THR A 133 -22.48 7.44 -11.19
N VAL A 134 -21.90 8.54 -10.70
CA VAL A 134 -20.45 8.75 -10.67
C VAL A 134 -19.82 7.81 -9.66
N LEU A 135 -20.45 7.57 -8.51
CA LEU A 135 -19.97 6.57 -7.55
C LEU A 135 -19.92 5.16 -8.15
N ASP A 136 -20.98 4.71 -8.84
CA ASP A 136 -21.01 3.44 -9.58
C ASP A 136 -19.86 3.35 -10.59
N THR A 137 -19.65 4.44 -11.33
CA THR A 137 -18.57 4.53 -12.33
C THR A 137 -17.20 4.40 -11.69
N ILE A 138 -16.95 5.07 -10.56
CA ILE A 138 -15.67 4.97 -9.84
C ILE A 138 -15.47 3.55 -9.33
N VAL A 139 -16.50 2.92 -8.75
CA VAL A 139 -16.43 1.53 -8.28
C VAL A 139 -16.04 0.57 -9.42
N GLU A 140 -16.68 0.73 -10.59
CA GLU A 140 -16.36 -0.09 -11.77
C GLU A 140 -14.93 0.16 -12.26
N GLU A 141 -14.58 1.42 -12.57
CA GLU A 141 -13.30 1.77 -13.18
C GLU A 141 -12.08 1.54 -12.26
N THR A 142 -12.30 1.53 -10.94
CA THR A 142 -11.27 1.18 -9.95
C THR A 142 -11.31 -0.28 -9.50
N SER A 143 -12.17 -1.10 -10.10
CA SER A 143 -12.15 -2.54 -9.89
C SER A 143 -10.82 -3.16 -10.35
N PHE A 144 -10.42 -4.26 -9.71
CA PHE A 144 -9.13 -4.89 -9.99
C PHE A 144 -8.97 -5.28 -11.47
N GLU A 145 -9.99 -5.86 -12.10
CA GLU A 145 -9.92 -6.27 -13.50
C GLU A 145 -9.80 -5.08 -14.46
N LYS A 146 -10.57 -4.00 -14.22
CA LYS A 146 -10.48 -2.76 -15.02
C LYS A 146 -9.10 -2.11 -14.89
N MET A 147 -8.58 -1.97 -13.67
CA MET A 147 -7.24 -1.43 -13.45
C MET A 147 -6.14 -2.34 -14.04
N LYS A 148 -6.28 -3.67 -13.92
CA LYS A 148 -5.33 -4.63 -14.51
C LYS A 148 -5.28 -4.54 -16.03
N ALA A 149 -6.41 -4.31 -16.68
CA ALA A 149 -6.48 -4.11 -18.13
C ALA A 149 -5.98 -2.72 -18.59
N ASN A 150 -6.00 -1.71 -17.70
CA ASN A 150 -5.69 -0.32 -18.06
C ASN A 150 -4.17 0.00 -17.99
N PRO A 151 -3.51 0.31 -19.12
CA PRO A 151 -2.08 0.65 -19.20
C PRO A 151 -1.64 1.82 -18.31
N MET A 152 -2.57 2.74 -18.00
CA MET A 152 -2.30 3.91 -17.14
C MET A 152 -2.18 3.53 -15.65
N THR A 153 -2.63 2.34 -15.27
CA THR A 153 -2.66 1.92 -13.85
C THR A 153 -1.89 0.62 -13.59
N ASN A 154 -1.83 -0.30 -14.55
CA ASN A 154 -1.17 -1.59 -14.40
C ASN A 154 0.36 -1.56 -14.53
N ARG A 155 0.96 -0.38 -14.78
CA ARG A 155 2.41 -0.16 -14.93
C ARG A 155 3.04 -0.79 -16.18
N SER A 156 2.26 -1.22 -17.19
CA SER A 156 2.82 -1.85 -18.39
C SER A 156 3.68 -0.91 -19.25
N THR A 157 3.51 0.40 -19.08
CA THR A 157 4.30 1.44 -19.75
C THR A 157 5.64 1.74 -19.07
N VAL A 158 5.88 1.21 -17.86
CA VAL A 158 7.16 1.37 -17.17
C VAL A 158 8.23 0.55 -17.89
N PRO A 159 9.41 1.12 -18.21
CA PRO A 159 10.47 0.39 -18.88
C PRO A 159 10.89 -0.88 -18.14
N ARG A 160 11.16 -1.96 -18.89
CA ARG A 160 11.52 -3.28 -18.34
C ARG A 160 12.75 -3.25 -17.43
N PHE A 161 13.71 -2.36 -17.70
CA PHE A 161 14.91 -2.20 -16.86
C PHE A 161 14.61 -1.56 -15.48
N ILE A 162 13.38 -1.09 -15.25
CA ILE A 162 12.88 -0.63 -13.95
C ILE A 162 11.92 -1.68 -13.38
N LEU A 163 10.96 -2.13 -14.18
CA LEU A 163 9.92 -3.08 -13.76
C LEU A 163 9.71 -4.17 -14.82
N ASP A 164 10.32 -5.34 -14.61
CA ASP A 164 10.17 -6.49 -15.51
C ASP A 164 8.95 -7.34 -15.13
N GLN A 165 7.83 -7.05 -15.78
CA GLN A 165 6.58 -7.76 -15.55
C GLN A 165 6.45 -9.10 -16.30
N SER A 166 7.52 -9.62 -16.92
CA SER A 166 7.45 -10.86 -17.71
C SER A 166 7.24 -12.13 -16.88
N THR A 167 7.68 -12.12 -15.62
CA THR A 167 7.57 -13.26 -14.69
C THR A 167 6.38 -13.14 -13.74
N CYS A 168 5.95 -11.91 -13.46
CA CYS A 168 4.81 -11.59 -12.62
C CYS A 168 4.29 -10.19 -12.97
N SER A 169 2.97 -9.99 -12.96
CA SER A 169 2.38 -8.66 -13.15
C SER A 169 2.39 -7.82 -11.86
N PHE A 170 2.46 -6.49 -12.00
CA PHE A 170 2.24 -5.54 -10.91
C PHE A 170 0.82 -5.69 -10.34
N MET A 171 -0.18 -5.75 -11.22
CA MET A 171 -1.54 -6.13 -10.87
C MET A 171 -1.65 -7.66 -10.79
N ARG A 172 -1.14 -8.23 -9.69
CA ARG A 172 -0.94 -9.68 -9.53
C ARG A 172 -2.24 -10.46 -9.27
N LYS A 173 -2.76 -10.41 -8.03
CA LYS A 173 -3.99 -11.14 -7.62
C LYS A 173 -5.12 -10.25 -7.12
N GLY A 174 -4.82 -9.17 -6.39
CA GLY A 174 -5.85 -8.22 -5.94
C GLY A 174 -6.88 -8.80 -4.95
N THR A 175 -6.50 -9.81 -4.16
CA THR A 175 -7.35 -10.51 -3.19
C THR A 175 -6.79 -10.43 -1.77
N VAL A 176 -7.64 -10.66 -0.77
CA VAL A 176 -7.24 -10.86 0.63
C VAL A 176 -7.06 -12.35 0.91
N GLY A 177 -6.01 -12.73 1.64
CA GLY A 177 -5.79 -14.11 2.05
C GLY A 177 -4.84 -14.92 1.17
N ASP A 178 -4.17 -14.30 0.20
CA ASP A 178 -3.23 -15.03 -0.67
C ASP A 178 -1.97 -15.50 0.08
N TRP A 179 -1.70 -14.95 1.26
CA TRP A 179 -0.69 -15.46 2.17
C TRP A 179 -0.84 -16.95 2.48
N LYS A 180 -2.06 -17.50 2.49
CA LYS A 180 -2.31 -18.94 2.71
C LYS A 180 -1.68 -19.84 1.65
N ASN A 181 -1.43 -19.31 0.44
CA ASN A 181 -0.80 -20.05 -0.65
C ASN A 181 0.74 -19.99 -0.61
N HIS A 182 1.32 -19.28 0.36
CA HIS A 182 2.76 -19.03 0.42
C HIS A 182 3.36 -19.42 1.78
N PHE A 183 2.66 -19.12 2.87
CA PHE A 183 3.12 -19.47 4.20
C PHE A 183 2.97 -20.96 4.44
N THR A 184 4.05 -21.60 4.88
CA THR A 184 3.93 -22.90 5.54
C THR A 184 3.22 -22.75 6.89
N VAL A 185 2.68 -23.84 7.44
CA VAL A 185 2.05 -23.83 8.77
C VAL A 185 3.03 -23.31 9.83
N VAL A 186 4.28 -23.77 9.79
CA VAL A 186 5.35 -23.35 10.73
C VAL A 186 5.67 -21.86 10.58
N GLN A 187 5.77 -21.35 9.36
CA GLN A 187 5.96 -19.91 9.12
C GLN A 187 4.76 -19.10 9.64
N ASN A 188 3.54 -19.61 9.46
CA ASN A 188 2.35 -18.94 9.94
C ASN A 188 2.32 -18.82 11.46
N GLU A 189 2.55 -19.93 12.19
CA GLU A 189 2.58 -19.95 13.65
C GLU A 189 3.66 -19.01 14.20
N ARG A 190 4.86 -19.06 13.62
CA ARG A 190 5.96 -18.17 14.00
C ARG A 190 5.62 -16.70 13.71
N PHE A 191 5.02 -16.42 12.56
CA PHE A 191 4.61 -15.07 12.21
C PHE A 191 3.55 -14.55 13.19
N ASP A 192 2.57 -15.36 13.56
CA ASP A 192 1.51 -14.97 14.50
C ASP A 192 2.07 -14.65 15.89
N GLU A 193 3.08 -15.40 16.35
CA GLU A 193 3.78 -15.09 17.60
C GLU A 193 4.53 -13.74 17.53
N ILE A 194 5.27 -13.50 16.45
CA ILE A 194 5.99 -12.24 16.22
C ILE A 194 4.99 -11.09 16.13
N TYR A 195 3.93 -11.25 15.37
CA TYR A 195 2.89 -10.25 15.16
C TYR A 195 2.23 -9.86 16.48
N ARG A 196 1.83 -10.85 17.29
CA ARG A 196 1.25 -10.61 18.62
C ARG A 196 2.18 -9.79 19.51
N LYS A 197 3.48 -10.10 19.53
CA LYS A 197 4.49 -9.35 20.31
C LYS A 197 4.69 -7.93 19.76
N LYS A 198 4.79 -7.77 18.43
CA LYS A 198 5.08 -6.48 17.78
C LYS A 198 3.89 -5.52 17.76
N MET A 199 2.68 -6.05 17.76
CA MET A 199 1.42 -5.32 17.73
C MET A 199 0.74 -5.23 19.10
N GLU A 200 1.38 -5.73 20.15
CA GLU A 200 0.89 -5.60 21.52
C GLU A 200 0.64 -4.13 21.88
N GLY A 201 -0.48 -3.87 22.56
CA GLY A 201 -0.92 -2.51 22.93
C GLY A 201 -1.52 -1.68 21.79
N SER A 202 -1.46 -2.15 20.55
CA SER A 202 -2.12 -1.50 19.42
C SER A 202 -3.62 -1.82 19.37
N SER A 203 -4.45 -0.82 19.09
CA SER A 203 -5.89 -0.99 18.82
C SER A 203 -6.20 -1.27 17.35
N ILE A 204 -5.19 -1.47 16.50
CA ILE A 204 -5.39 -1.77 15.08
C ILE A 204 -5.83 -3.22 14.92
N HIS A 205 -6.94 -3.44 14.23
CA HIS A 205 -7.43 -4.76 13.88
C HIS A 205 -7.34 -4.98 12.38
N PHE A 206 -6.61 -6.02 11.96
CA PHE A 206 -6.49 -6.42 10.56
C PHE A 206 -7.25 -7.72 10.31
N CYS A 207 -7.96 -7.76 9.19
CA CYS A 207 -8.57 -8.99 8.68
C CYS A 207 -7.56 -9.70 7.77
N THR A 208 -7.42 -11.02 7.88
CA THR A 208 -6.47 -11.79 7.05
C THR A 208 -7.14 -12.63 5.97
N GLU A 209 -8.47 -12.54 5.87
CA GLU A 209 -9.31 -13.28 4.94
C GLU A 209 -10.64 -12.55 4.73
N LEU A 210 -11.26 -12.71 3.57
CA LEU A 210 -12.60 -12.21 3.26
C LEU A 210 -13.43 -13.34 2.67
#